data_AF-A0A920QE05-F1
#
_entry.id   AF-A0A920QE05-F1
#
_cell.length_a   1.000
_cell.length_b   1.000
_cell.length_c   1.000
_cell.angle_alpha   90.00
_cell.angle_beta   90.00
_cell.angle_gamma   90.00
#
_symmetry.space_group_name_H-M   'P 1'
#
loop_
_entity.id
_entity.type
_entity.pdbx_description
1 polymer ?
#
loop_
_entity_poly.entity_id
_entity_poly.type
_entity_poly.pdbx_seq_one_letter_code
_entity_poly.pdbx_strand_id
1 'polypeptide(L)' 'MSKISKPSSANQEWFFEDYQEDTVIEMGPVYVEEDELIEFALRYDPQPMHIDPEAAKAGPYKGLIASGWIPVL' A
#
# COMPACT_ATOMS: atom_id res chain seq x y z
N MET A 1 24.49 5.25 24.21
CA MET A 1 23.65 5.89 23.16
C MET A 1 22.21 5.56 23.47
N SER A 2 21.48 6.52 24.05
CA SER A 2 20.09 6.30 24.49
C SER A 2 19.16 6.54 23.30
N LYS A 3 18.63 5.46 22.72
CA LYS A 3 17.50 5.56 21.79
C LYS A 3 16.25 5.80 22.61
N ILE A 4 15.95 7.07 22.90
CA ILE A 4 14.63 7.43 23.42
C ILE A 4 13.71 7.51 22.21
N SER A 5 13.21 6.37 21.73
CA SER A 5 12.10 6.36 20.79
C SER A 5 10.84 6.68 21.59
N LYS A 6 10.38 7.92 21.46
CA LYS A 6 9.06 8.31 21.96
C LYS A 6 8.03 7.39 21.29
N PRO A 7 7.14 6.71 22.03
CA PRO A 7 6.11 5.90 21.39
C PRO A 7 5.21 6.84 20.58
N SER A 8 5.08 6.60 19.27
CA SER A 8 4.14 7.36 18.45
C SER A 8 2.73 7.00 18.89
N SER A 9 2.01 7.97 19.46
CA SER A 9 0.57 7.82 19.63
C SER A 9 -0.11 7.91 18.26
N ALA A 10 -1.26 7.25 18.09
CA ALA A 10 -2.00 7.21 16.83
C ALA A 10 -2.45 8.59 16.30
N ASN A 11 -2.31 9.65 17.10
CA ASN A 11 -2.69 11.03 16.77
C ASN A 11 -1.52 12.00 16.92
N GLN A 12 -0.28 11.53 16.75
CA GLN A 12 0.88 12.42 16.83
C GLN A 12 0.95 13.31 15.60
N GLU A 13 0.81 14.62 15.81
CA GLU A 13 1.15 15.62 14.81
C GLU A 13 2.68 15.73 14.75
N TRP A 14 3.24 15.53 13.55
CA TRP A 14 4.67 15.62 13.30
C TRP A 14 4.99 16.97 12.68
N PHE A 15 5.88 17.72 13.33
CA PHE A 15 6.46 18.94 12.76
C PHE A 15 7.85 18.64 12.19
N PHE A 16 8.40 19.58 11.41
CA PHE A 16 9.67 19.35 10.73
C PHE A 16 10.83 19.13 11.72
N GLU A 17 10.81 19.82 12.85
CA GLU A 17 11.79 19.72 13.93
C GLU A 17 11.77 18.38 14.71
N ASP A 18 10.72 17.58 14.56
CA ASP A 18 10.61 16.28 15.24
C ASP A 18 11.37 15.15 14.53
N TYR A 19 11.73 15.34 13.25
CA TYR A 19 12.46 14.35 12.48
C TYR A 19 13.95 14.35 12.86
N GLN A 20 14.44 13.18 13.24
CA GLN A 20 15.87 12.95 13.49
C GLN A 20 16.46 12.11 12.36
N GLU A 21 17.75 12.29 12.09
CA GLU A 21 18.49 11.40 11.20
C GLU A 21 18.32 9.94 11.66
N ASP A 22 18.20 9.03 10.70
CA ASP A 22 17.97 7.59 10.91
C ASP A 22 16.63 7.22 11.59
N THR A 23 15.66 8.14 11.65
CA THR A 23 14.30 7.81 12.12
C THR A 23 13.64 6.79 11.19
N VAL A 24 13.15 5.70 11.77
CA VAL A 24 12.33 4.69 11.09
C VAL A 24 10.92 4.75 11.67
N ILE A 25 9.93 4.96 10.80
CA ILE A 25 8.50 4.92 11.15
C ILE A 25 7.93 3.64 10.56
N GLU A 26 7.56 2.69 11.42
CA GLU A 26 6.92 1.46 11.01
C GLU A 26 5.41 1.68 10.86
N MET A 27 4.89 1.42 9.66
CA MET A 27 3.45 1.43 9.40
C MET A 27 2.90 0.01 9.49
N GLY A 28 1.66 -0.11 9.98
CA GLY A 28 0.99 -1.40 10.10
C GLY A 28 0.60 -1.98 8.73
N PRO A 29 0.25 -3.28 8.68
CA PRO A 29 -0.29 -3.89 7.47
C PRO A 29 -1.70 -3.35 7.17
N VAL A 30 -2.01 -3.24 5.88
CA VAL A 30 -3.34 -2.93 5.35
C VAL A 30 -3.80 -4.11 4.51
N TYR A 31 -5.04 -4.55 4.74
CA TYR A 31 -5.67 -5.59 3.93
C TYR A 31 -6.51 -4.91 2.85
N VAL A 32 -6.34 -5.37 1.62
CA VAL A 32 -7.11 -4.90 0.46
C VAL A 32 -7.81 -6.11 -0.12
N GLU A 33 -9.12 -5.99 -0.28
CA GLU A 33 -9.95 -7.06 -0.83
C GLU A 33 -9.86 -7.07 -2.37
N GLU A 34 -10.11 -8.24 -2.98
CA GLU A 34 -9.98 -8.40 -4.43
C GLU A 34 -10.96 -7.51 -5.21
N ASP A 35 -12.18 -7.35 -4.69
CA ASP A 35 -13.21 -6.50 -5.28
C ASP A 35 -12.81 -5.03 -5.29
N GLU A 36 -12.24 -4.52 -4.19
CA GLU A 36 -11.70 -3.16 -4.11
C GLU A 36 -10.58 -2.93 -5.14
N LEU A 37 -9.69 -3.91 -5.29
CA LEU A 37 -8.60 -3.86 -6.26
C LEU A 37 -9.12 -3.82 -7.70
N ILE A 38 -10.13 -4.63 -8.02
CA ILE A 38 -10.77 -4.65 -9.34
C ILE A 38 -11.54 -3.34 -9.57
N GLU A 39 -12.31 -2.85 -8.60
CA GLU A 39 -13.05 -1.59 -8.71
C GLU A 39 -12.13 -0.39 -8.96
N PHE A 40 -11.01 -0.33 -8.25
CA PHE A 40 -9.99 0.69 -8.46
C PHE A 40 -9.39 0.59 -9.87
N ALA A 41 -8.97 -0.62 -10.27
CA ALA A 41 -8.36 -0.84 -11.57
C ALA A 41 -9.32 -0.51 -12.73
N LEU A 42 -10.61 -0.87 -12.61
CA LEU A 42 -11.62 -0.51 -13.60
C LEU A 42 -11.71 1.00 -13.82
N ARG A 43 -11.47 1.80 -12.78
CA ARG A 43 -11.55 3.26 -12.85
C ARG A 43 -10.27 3.91 -13.35
N TYR A 44 -9.11 3.39 -12.96
CA TYR A 44 -7.84 4.10 -13.12
C TYR A 44 -6.79 3.37 -13.97
N ASP A 45 -6.83 2.04 -14.06
CA ASP A 45 -5.85 1.23 -14.79
C ASP A 45 -6.45 -0.12 -15.25
N PRO A 46 -7.36 -0.12 -16.25
CA PRO A 46 -8.18 -1.28 -16.60
C PRO A 46 -7.43 -2.29 -17.48
N GLN A 47 -6.19 -2.63 -17.13
CA GLN A 47 -5.44 -3.68 -17.81
C GLN A 47 -6.01 -5.05 -17.43
N PRO A 48 -6.09 -6.02 -18.36
CA PRO A 48 -6.68 -7.34 -18.08
C PRO A 48 -6.08 -8.06 -16.86
N MET A 49 -4.80 -7.84 -16.56
CA MET A 49 -4.14 -8.43 -15.38
C MET A 49 -4.60 -7.86 -14.03
N HIS A 50 -5.42 -6.80 -14.04
CA HIS A 50 -5.98 -6.14 -12.85
C HIS A 50 -7.49 -6.34 -12.69
N ILE A 51 -8.20 -6.74 -13.74
CA ILE A 51 -9.68 -6.75 -13.75
C ILE A 51 -10.31 -8.08 -14.17
N ASP A 52 -9.55 -8.98 -14.81
CA ASP A 52 -10.06 -10.25 -15.34
C ASP A 52 -9.23 -11.42 -14.82
N PRO A 53 -9.76 -12.20 -13.85
CA PRO A 53 -9.09 -13.38 -13.31
C PRO A 53 -8.67 -14.42 -14.35
N GLU A 54 -9.47 -14.63 -15.40
CA GLU A 54 -9.18 -15.65 -16.42
C GLU A 54 -8.11 -15.16 -17.38
N ALA A 55 -8.19 -13.90 -17.83
CA ALA A 55 -7.15 -13.29 -18.65
C ALA A 55 -5.81 -13.21 -17.89
N ALA A 56 -5.85 -12.89 -16.60
CA ALA A 56 -4.67 -12.77 -15.76
C ALA A 56 -3.92 -14.11 -15.57
N LYS A 57 -4.64 -15.25 -15.53
CA LYS A 57 -4.04 -16.60 -15.48
C LYS A 57 -3.19 -16.93 -16.71
N ALA A 58 -3.58 -16.43 -17.89
CA ALA A 58 -2.79 -16.62 -19.12
C ALA A 58 -1.48 -15.80 -19.12
N GLY A 59 -1.43 -14.73 -18.33
CA GLY A 59 -0.31 -13.82 -18.23
C GLY A 59 0.92 -14.38 -17.50
N PRO A 60 1.96 -13.54 -17.35
CA PRO A 60 3.21 -13.93 -16.67
C PRO A 60 3.02 -14.12 -15.15
N TYR A 61 2.06 -13.42 -14.55
CA TYR A 61 1.81 -13.45 -13.10
C TYR A 61 0.89 -14.60 -12.66
N LYS A 62 0.26 -15.30 -13.61
CA LYS A 62 -0.58 -16.49 -13.37
C LYS A 62 -1.80 -16.26 -12.47
N GLY A 63 -2.23 -15.02 -12.34
CA GLY A 63 -3.40 -14.59 -11.56
C GLY A 63 -3.50 -13.07 -11.53
N LEU A 64 -4.56 -12.56 -10.89
CA LEU A 64 -4.73 -11.12 -10.69
C LEU A 64 -3.57 -10.54 -9.88
N ILE A 65 -3.17 -9.32 -10.26
CA ILE A 65 -2.24 -8.51 -9.50
C ILE A 65 -2.80 -7.11 -9.33
N ALA A 66 -2.41 -6.44 -8.24
CA ALA A 66 -2.78 -5.05 -8.01
C ALA A 66 -2.21 -4.12 -9.08
N SER A 67 -2.94 -3.06 -9.40
CA SER A 67 -2.39 -1.95 -10.17
C SER A 67 -1.28 -1.27 -9.36
N GLY A 68 -0.19 -0.86 -10.02
CA GLY A 68 0.88 -0.09 -9.39
C GLY A 68 0.45 1.30 -8.91
N TRP A 69 -0.76 1.73 -9.27
CA TRP A 69 -1.36 3.00 -8.84
C TRP A 69 -2.25 2.87 -7.60
N ILE A 70 -2.50 1.65 -7.11
CA ILE A 70 -3.39 1.44 -5.96
C ILE A 70 -2.81 2.12 -4.71
N PRO A 71 -3.58 2.95 -4.00
CA PRO A 71 -3.14 3.48 -2.72
C PRO A 71 -3.22 2.37 -1.66
N VAL A 72 -2.18 2.26 -0.85
CA VAL A 72 -2.20 1.54 0.43
C VAL A 72 -1.96 2.61 1.50
N LEU A 73 -3.05 3.06 2.12
CA LEU A 73 -3.05 4.00 3.25
C LEU A 73 -3.34 3.27 4.54
#